data_AF-A0A259KUQ5-F1
#
_entry.id   AF-A0A259KUQ5-F1
#
_cell.length_a   1.000
_cell.length_b   1.000
_cell.length_c   1.000
_cell.angle_alpha   90.00
_cell.angle_beta   90.00
_cell.angle_gamma   90.00
#
_symmetry.space_group_name_H-M   'P 1'
#
loop_
_entity.id
_entity.type
_entity.pdbx_description
1 polymer ?
#
loop_
_entity_poly.entity_id
_entity_poly.type
_entity_poly.pdbx_seq_one_letter_code
_entity_poly.pdbx_strand_id
1 'polypeptide(L)' 'MNWWSRTVIKDLKVKGSSSVLKRGTLIKNIRLTDNAEEIECHAEKIKDLVLKTCFLKKA' A
#
# COMPACT_ATOMS: atom_id res chain seq x y z
N MET A 1 20.60 2.80 -3.20
CA MET A 1 20.20 1.51 -2.57
C MET A 1 18.86 1.71 -1.88
N ASN A 2 17.80 1.10 -2.38
CA ASN A 2 16.42 1.35 -1.95
C ASN A 2 16.05 0.40 -0.81
N TRP A 3 16.60 0.60 0.40
CA TRP A 3 16.58 -0.43 1.45
C TRP A 3 15.22 -0.71 2.14
N TRP A 4 14.16 0.01 1.80
CA TRP A 4 12.81 -0.20 2.38
C TRP A 4 11.66 -0.13 1.37
N SER A 5 11.85 -0.64 0.15
CA SER A 5 10.75 -0.81 -0.80
C SER A 5 9.74 -1.84 -0.30
N ARG A 6 8.45 -1.44 -0.20
CA ARG A 6 7.34 -2.37 0.00
C ARG A 6 6.44 -2.37 -1.22
N THR A 7 6.03 -3.56 -1.64
CA THR A 7 5.15 -3.75 -2.80
C THR A 7 3.94 -4.59 -2.43
N VAL A 8 2.84 -4.41 -3.17
CA VAL A 8 1.63 -5.19 -2.95
C VAL A 8 1.78 -6.60 -3.53
N ILE A 9 1.36 -7.61 -2.78
CA ILE A 9 1.55 -9.03 -3.16
C ILE A 9 0.49 -9.57 -4.13
N LYS A 10 -0.63 -8.87 -4.28
CA LYS A 10 -1.77 -9.24 -5.13
C LYS A 10 -2.51 -8.01 -5.62
N ASP A 11 -3.44 -8.21 -6.55
CA ASP A 11 -4.35 -7.15 -6.96
C ASP A 11 -5.35 -6.84 -5.85
N LEU A 12 -5.55 -5.55 -5.54
CA LEU A 12 -6.45 -5.08 -4.52
C LEU A 12 -7.40 -4.03 -5.11
N LYS A 13 -8.71 -4.24 -4.96
CA LYS A 13 -9.69 -3.21 -5.31
C LYS A 13 -9.70 -2.14 -4.22
N VAL A 14 -9.57 -0.88 -4.61
CA VAL A 14 -9.62 0.25 -3.67
C VAL A 14 -11.08 0.51 -3.31
N LYS A 15 -11.42 0.50 -2.03
CA LYS A 15 -12.78 0.82 -1.57
C LYS A 15 -13.07 2.30 -1.86
N GLY A 16 -14.23 2.60 -2.43
CA GLY A 16 -14.61 3.97 -2.81
C GLY A 16 -13.99 4.48 -4.12
N SER A 17 -13.27 3.63 -4.85
CA SER A 17 -12.76 3.94 -6.19
C SER A 17 -13.01 2.77 -7.15
N SER A 18 -13.10 3.05 -8.46
CA SER A 18 -13.10 1.99 -9.48
C SER A 18 -11.68 1.47 -9.79
N SER A 19 -10.66 2.08 -9.17
CA SER A 19 -9.26 1.74 -9.35
C SER A 19 -8.88 0.43 -8.64
N VAL A 20 -8.04 -0.35 -9.31
CA VAL A 20 -7.44 -1.58 -8.77
C VAL A 20 -5.94 -1.34 -8.60
N LEU A 21 -5.43 -1.47 -7.38
CA LEU A 21 -3.99 -1.54 -7.12
C LEU A 21 -3.48 -2.87 -7.65
N LYS A 22 -2.49 -2.84 -8.53
CA LYS A 22 -1.95 -4.06 -9.13
C LYS A 22 -0.89 -4.69 -8.24
N ARG A 23 -0.73 -6.01 -8.36
CA ARG A 23 0.40 -6.72 -7.77
C ARG A 23 1.71 -6.06 -8.23
N GLY A 24 2.62 -5.84 -7.28
CA GLY A 24 3.90 -5.18 -7.54
C GLY A 24 3.85 -3.65 -7.49
N THR A 25 2.67 -3.03 -7.31
CA THR A 25 2.59 -1.58 -7.07
C THR A 25 3.47 -1.20 -5.87
N LEU A 26 4.35 -0.23 -6.08
CA LEU A 26 5.28 0.28 -5.07
C LEU A 26 4.53 1.24 -4.15
N ILE A 27 4.63 0.98 -2.85
CA ILE A 27 4.05 1.82 -1.81
C ILE A 27 5.10 2.78 -1.28
N LYS A 28 4.72 4.06 -1.14
CA LYS A 28 5.56 5.14 -0.65
C LYS A 28 4.90 5.86 0.53
N ASN A 29 5.69 6.63 1.28
CA ASN A 29 5.23 7.50 2.37
C ASN A 29 4.36 6.75 3.40
N ILE A 30 4.89 5.64 3.92
CA ILE A 30 4.18 4.79 4.90
C ILE A 30 4.16 5.49 6.26
N ARG A 31 2.97 5.61 6.84
CA ARG A 31 2.70 6.08 8.19
C ARG A 31 1.92 5.03 8.96
N LEU A 32 2.23 4.89 10.24
CA LEU A 32 1.49 4.02 11.13
C LEU A 32 0.18 4.70 11.53
N THR A 33 -0.88 3.91 11.61
CA THR A 33 -2.19 4.36 12.11
C THR A 33 -2.38 3.87 13.54
N ASP A 34 -3.50 4.21 14.17
CA ASP A 34 -3.90 3.67 15.48
C ASP A 34 -4.11 2.14 15.46
N ASN A 35 -4.29 1.54 14.28
CA ASN A 35 -4.40 0.09 14.11
C ASN A 35 -3.08 -0.50 13.61
N ALA A 36 -2.51 -1.44 14.36
CA ALA A 36 -1.25 -2.11 14.00
C ALA A 36 -1.34 -2.94 12.71
N GLU A 37 -2.55 -3.36 12.31
CA GLU A 37 -2.77 -4.09 11.07
C GLU A 37 -2.87 -3.18 9.84
N GLU A 38 -2.94 -1.86 10.03
CA GLU A 38 -3.20 -0.89 8.98
C GLU A 38 -2.13 0.20 8.91
N ILE A 39 -1.82 0.61 7.67
CA ILE A 39 -0.91 1.71 7.41
C ILE A 39 -1.55 2.70 6.44
N GLU A 40 -1.25 3.98 6.65
CA GLU A 40 -1.52 5.02 5.67
C GLU A 40 -0.34 5.15 4.72
N CYS A 41 -0.62 5.24 3.43
CA CYS A 41 0.42 5.30 2.41
C CYS A 41 -0.05 5.92 1.10
N HIS A 42 0.88 6.03 0.16
CA HIS A 42 0.62 6.49 -1.19
C HIS A 42 1.00 5.42 -2.22
N ALA A 43 0.16 5.26 -3.23
CA ALA A 43 0.36 4.34 -4.34
C ALA A 43 0.12 5.06 -5.66
N GLU A 44 1.13 5.14 -6.53
CA GLU A 44 1.06 5.77 -7.85
C GLU A 44 0.46 7.19 -7.81
N LYS A 45 -0.84 7.32 -8.15
CA LYS A 45 -1.61 8.58 -8.17
C LYS A 45 -2.63 8.70 -7.03
N ILE A 46 -2.74 7.67 -6.19
CA ILE A 46 -3.67 7.61 -5.05
C ILE A 46 -2.91 8.03 -3.80
N LYS A 47 -3.36 9.13 -3.21
CA LYS A 47 -2.88 9.64 -1.93
C LYS A 47 -3.79 9.15 -0.80
N ASP A 48 -3.26 9.18 0.42
CA ASP A 48 -3.97 8.87 1.67
C ASP A 48 -4.76 7.55 1.62
N LEU A 49 -4.07 6.48 1.21
CA LEU A 49 -4.62 5.13 1.13
C LEU A 49 -4.30 4.37 2.42
N VAL A 50 -5.34 3.87 3.09
CA VAL A 50 -5.19 2.91 4.18
C VAL A 50 -5.11 1.49 3.59
N LEU A 51 -4.01 0.79 3.85
CA LEU A 51 -3.80 -0.60 3.46
C LEU A 51 -3.50 -1.49 4.66
N LYS A 52 -4.00 -2.72 4.61
CA LYS A 52 -3.60 -3.76 5.56
C LYS A 52 -2.17 -4.22 5.29
N THR A 53 -1.37 -4.30 6.35
CA THR A 53 0.04 -4.70 6.28
C THR A 53 0.23 -6.12 5.75
N CYS A 54 -0.74 -7.02 5.98
CA CYS A 54 -0.75 -8.39 5.47
C CYS A 54 -0.73 -8.51 3.93
N PHE A 55 -1.01 -7.43 3.19
CA PHE A 55 -0.94 -7.43 1.72
C PHE A 55 0.36 -6.83 1.17
N LEU A 56 1.32 -6.49 2.03
CA LEU A 56 2.59 -5.89 1.66
C LEU A 56 3.72 -6.90 1.84
N LYS A 57 4.63 -6.95 0.87
CA LYS A 57 5.92 -7.63 1.02
C LYS A 57 7.06 -6.64 0.92
N LYS A 58 8.19 -6.99 1.54
CA LYS A 58 9.47 -6.34 1.24
C LYS A 58 9.83 -6.66 -0.23
N ALA A 59 10.18 -5.64 -0.99
CA ALA A 59 10.67 -5.75 -2.36
C ALA A 59 12.19 -5.70 -2.37
#